data_AF-A0A381I3R2-F1
#
_entry.id   AF-A0A381I3R2-F1
#
_cell.length_a   1.000
_cell.length_b   1.000
_cell.length_c   1.000
_cell.angle_alpha   90.00
_cell.angle_beta   90.00
_cell.angle_gamma   90.00
#
_symmetry.space_group_name_H-M   'P 1'
#
loop_
_entity.id
_entity.type
_entity.pdbx_description
1 polymer ?
#
loop_
_entity_poly.entity_id
_entity_poly.type
_entity_poly.pdbx_seq_one_letter_code
_entity_poly.pdbx_strand_id
1 'polypeptide(L)'
;MSLHTESKNPAYLLGRLFAVLERIQHQALGELNAGIADRYYGSASAMRILSFPVYWQASKTTCSRLRKDKAGMAVNLDKDLGTIIENLPETFPRHLSIEEQGRFAIGYYQQKQSYFTKKDTTEIIDD
;
A
#
# COMPACT_ATOMS: atom_id res chain seq x y z
N MET A 1 14.04 10.19 -1.83
CA MET A 1 14.36 8.75 -1.69
C MET A 1 13.37 7.96 -2.53
N SER A 2 13.84 7.06 -3.38
CA SER A 2 13.02 6.29 -4.31
C SER A 2 12.37 5.08 -3.65
N LEU A 3 11.29 4.56 -4.26
CA LEU A 3 10.63 3.33 -3.85
C LEU A 3 11.54 2.12 -4.13
N HIS A 4 11.77 1.27 -3.12
CA HIS A 4 12.56 0.04 -3.26
C HIS A 4 11.66 -1.17 -3.48
N THR A 5 11.26 -1.42 -4.73
CA THR A 5 10.31 -2.48 -5.08
C THR A 5 10.82 -3.89 -4.79
N GLU A 6 12.14 -4.09 -4.77
CA GLU A 6 12.82 -5.39 -4.57
C GLU A 6 13.12 -5.72 -3.10
N SER A 7 12.75 -4.85 -2.17
CA SER A 7 12.99 -5.09 -0.74
C SER A 7 12.23 -6.33 -0.26
N LYS A 8 12.95 -7.30 0.31
CA LYS A 8 12.39 -8.51 0.92
C LYS A 8 12.12 -8.36 2.43
N ASN A 9 12.33 -7.16 2.99
CA ASN A 9 12.13 -6.95 4.41
C ASN A 9 10.61 -6.94 4.73
N PRO A 10 10.10 -7.82 5.62
CA PRO A 10 8.68 -7.93 5.89
C PRO A 10 8.05 -6.62 6.38
N ALA A 11 8.71 -5.87 7.26
CA ALA A 11 8.18 -4.62 7.79
C ALA A 11 8.04 -3.54 6.70
N TYR A 12 9.02 -3.46 5.81
CA TYR A 12 8.97 -2.55 4.67
C TYR A 12 7.86 -2.94 3.67
N LEU A 13 7.74 -4.23 3.35
CA LEU A 13 6.68 -4.77 2.50
C LEU A 13 5.28 -4.52 3.09
N LEU A 14 5.13 -4.68 4.40
CA LEU A 14 3.89 -4.36 5.11
C LEU A 14 3.53 -2.87 5.01
N GLY A 15 4.53 -1.98 5.09
CA GLY A 15 4.33 -0.54 4.87
C GLY A 15 3.83 -0.25 3.46
N ARG A 16 4.45 -0.86 2.45
CA ARG A 16 4.01 -0.75 1.05
C ARG A 16 2.59 -1.28 0.88
N LEU A 17 2.29 -2.45 1.43
CA LEU A 17 0.96 -3.07 1.37
C LEU A 17 -0.11 -2.13 1.93
N PHE A 18 0.16 -1.52 3.08
CA PHE A 18 -0.75 -0.57 3.71
C PHE A 18 -1.01 0.66 2.81
N ALA A 19 0.02 1.19 2.15
CA ALA A 19 -0.14 2.31 1.22
C ALA A 19 -1.04 1.94 0.02
N VAL A 20 -0.91 0.73 -0.52
CA VAL A 20 -1.76 0.26 -1.64
C VAL A 20 -3.21 0.10 -1.20
N LEU A 21 -3.45 -0.48 -0.01
CA LEU A 21 -4.79 -0.64 0.54
C LEU A 21 -5.46 0.71 0.81
N GLU A 22 -4.73 1.67 1.39
CA GLU A 22 -5.20 3.05 1.57
C GLU A 22 -5.56 3.69 0.22
N ARG A 23 -4.73 3.50 -0.80
CA ARG A 23 -4.97 4.04 -2.15
C ARG A 23 -6.24 3.45 -2.77
N ILE A 24 -6.47 2.15 -2.64
CA ILE A 24 -7.70 1.48 -3.11
C ILE A 24 -8.92 2.09 -2.41
N GLN A 25 -8.87 2.23 -1.09
CA GLN A 25 -9.98 2.79 -0.31
C GLN A 25 -10.28 4.24 -0.69
N HIS A 26 -9.25 5.08 -0.78
CA HIS A 26 -9.39 6.48 -1.18
C HIS A 26 -9.96 6.61 -2.60
N GLN A 27 -9.58 5.74 -3.53
CA GLN A 27 -10.08 5.84 -4.91
C GLN A 27 -11.52 5.36 -5.07
N ALA A 28 -11.99 4.46 -4.22
CA ALA A 28 -13.34 3.92 -4.28
C ALA A 28 -14.36 4.65 -3.40
N LEU A 29 -13.92 5.27 -2.30
CA LEU A 29 -14.79 5.96 -1.34
C LEU A 29 -14.57 7.48 -1.29
N GLY A 30 -13.51 8.01 -1.91
CA GLY A 30 -13.13 9.42 -1.81
C GLY A 30 -12.37 9.75 -0.52
N GLU A 31 -12.25 11.04 -0.20
CA GLU A 31 -11.73 11.47 1.09
C GLU A 31 -12.71 11.09 2.21
N LEU A 32 -12.22 10.28 3.15
CA LEU A 32 -12.96 9.94 4.36
C LEU A 32 -12.52 10.90 5.47
N ASN A 33 -13.48 11.48 6.20
CA ASN A 33 -13.26 12.42 7.31
C ASN A 33 -12.34 11.91 8.45
N ALA A 34 -12.02 10.61 8.45
CA ALA A 34 -10.88 10.03 9.17
C ALA A 34 -10.39 8.82 8.36
N GLY A 35 -9.33 9.00 7.59
CA GLY A 35 -8.75 7.98 6.71
C GLY A 35 -8.17 6.78 7.48
N ILE A 36 -7.76 5.74 6.74
CA ILE A 36 -7.06 4.59 7.35
C ILE A 36 -5.80 5.07 8.08
N ALA A 37 -5.07 6.05 7.54
CA ALA A 37 -3.94 6.66 8.24
C ALA A 37 -4.32 7.23 9.62
N ASP A 38 -5.40 8.02 9.75
CA ASP A 38 -5.74 8.63 11.04
C ASP A 38 -6.18 7.63 12.12
N ARG A 39 -6.94 6.58 11.73
CA ARG A 39 -7.42 5.59 12.71
C ARG A 39 -6.44 4.45 12.96
N TYR A 40 -5.64 4.12 11.95
CA TYR A 40 -4.87 2.88 11.95
C TYR A 40 -3.39 3.08 11.73
N TYR A 41 -2.86 4.25 11.41
CA TYR A 41 -1.40 4.41 11.35
C TYR A 41 -0.76 4.11 12.70
N GLY A 42 -1.30 4.62 13.81
CA GLY A 42 -0.83 4.30 15.16
C GLY A 42 -1.04 2.83 15.58
N SER A 43 -2.05 2.15 15.02
CA SER A 43 -2.33 0.72 15.31
C SER A 43 -1.64 -0.26 14.34
N ALA A 44 -1.30 0.20 13.14
CA ALA A 44 -0.60 -0.54 12.08
C ALA A 44 0.91 -0.41 12.28
N SER A 45 1.41 0.75 12.72
CA SER A 45 2.78 0.87 13.22
C SER A 45 2.98 0.09 14.51
N ALA A 46 1.98 0.03 15.41
CA ALA A 46 2.02 -0.79 16.62
C ALA A 46 1.56 -2.26 16.43
N MET A 47 1.17 -2.64 15.21
CA MET A 47 0.66 -3.95 14.77
C MET A 47 -0.18 -4.73 15.80
N ARG A 48 -1.51 -4.52 15.80
CA ARG A 48 -2.44 -5.63 16.02
C ARG A 48 -2.80 -6.26 14.68
N ILE A 49 -2.08 -7.32 14.33
CA ILE A 49 -2.19 -8.12 13.09
C ILE A 49 -3.59 -8.66 12.81
N LEU A 50 -4.47 -8.65 13.82
CA LEU A 50 -5.86 -9.10 13.75
C LEU A 50 -6.74 -8.33 12.74
N SER A 51 -6.29 -7.19 12.22
CA SER A 51 -7.08 -6.38 11.30
C SER A 51 -6.83 -6.68 9.81
N PHE A 52 -5.74 -7.37 9.45
CA PHE A 52 -5.37 -7.61 8.04
C PHE A 52 -6.38 -8.41 7.22
N PRO A 53 -6.95 -9.53 7.74
CA PRO A 53 -8.02 -10.25 7.04
C PRO A 53 -9.29 -9.40 6.86
N VAL A 54 -9.60 -8.55 7.83
CA VAL A 54 -10.72 -7.61 7.77
C VAL A 54 -10.49 -6.55 6.71
N TYR A 55 -9.26 -6.02 6.60
CA TYR A 55 -8.88 -5.08 5.54
C TYR A 55 -8.89 -5.72 4.16
N TRP A 56 -8.32 -6.92 4.03
CA TRP A 56 -8.34 -7.65 2.76
C TRP A 56 -9.77 -7.87 2.26
N GLN A 57 -10.68 -8.24 3.16
CA GLN A 57 -12.09 -8.42 2.83
C GLN A 57 -12.78 -7.09 2.47
N ALA A 58 -12.51 -6.01 3.22
CA ALA A 58 -13.02 -4.68 2.91
C ALA A 58 -12.48 -4.15 1.56
N SER A 59 -11.20 -4.39 1.26
CA SER A 59 -10.57 -4.03 -0.01
C SER A 59 -11.14 -4.79 -1.19
N LYS A 60 -11.52 -6.08 -1.04
CA LYS A 60 -12.19 -6.83 -2.12
C LYS A 60 -13.55 -6.23 -2.51
N THR A 61 -14.38 -5.89 -1.53
CA THR A 61 -15.68 -5.23 -1.78
C THR A 61 -15.49 -3.86 -2.43
N THR A 62 -14.46 -3.14 -2.00
CA THR A 62 -14.10 -1.80 -2.48
C THR A 62 -13.49 -1.84 -3.90
N CYS A 63 -12.68 -2.85 -4.21
CA CYS A 63 -12.14 -3.12 -5.55
C CYS A 63 -13.25 -3.40 -6.57
N SER A 64 -14.33 -4.08 -6.17
CA SER A 64 -15.48 -4.30 -7.06
C SER A 64 -16.14 -2.99 -7.50
N ARG A 65 -16.22 -2.00 -6.60
CA ARG A 65 -16.68 -0.64 -6.94
C ARG A 65 -15.64 0.10 -7.78
N LEU A 66 -14.37 0.06 -7.41
CA LEU A 66 -13.29 0.70 -8.16
C LEU A 66 -13.16 0.17 -9.59
N ARG A 67 -13.38 -1.13 -9.82
CA ARG A 67 -13.37 -1.72 -11.17
C ARG A 67 -14.48 -1.16 -12.06
N LYS A 68 -15.62 -0.74 -11.49
CA LYS A 68 -16.71 -0.11 -12.25
C LYS A 68 -16.38 1.32 -12.64
N ASP A 69 -15.72 2.07 -11.75
CA ASP A 69 -15.47 3.50 -11.97
C ASP A 69 -14.13 3.77 -12.68
N LYS A 70 -13.08 2.98 -12.38
CA LYS A 70 -11.69 3.17 -12.85
C LYS A 70 -10.98 1.83 -13.04
N ALA A 71 -11.44 1.04 -14.01
CA ALA A 71 -10.92 -0.30 -14.30
C ALA A 71 -9.38 -0.37 -14.46
N GLY A 72 -8.78 0.56 -15.20
CA GLY A 72 -7.32 0.57 -15.40
C GLY A 72 -6.51 0.81 -14.12
N MET A 73 -7.00 1.69 -13.23
CA MET A 73 -6.37 1.93 -11.94
C MET A 73 -6.52 0.72 -11.00
N ALA A 74 -7.69 0.08 -11.02
CA ALA A 74 -7.91 -1.15 -10.25
C ALA A 74 -6.92 -2.25 -10.66
N VAL A 75 -6.67 -2.44 -11.96
CA VAL A 75 -5.70 -3.43 -12.46
C VAL A 75 -4.28 -3.12 -11.97
N ASN A 76 -3.86 -1.86 -12.00
CA ASN A 76 -2.52 -1.48 -11.53
C ASN A 76 -2.35 -1.70 -10.02
N LEU A 77 -3.36 -1.35 -9.22
CA LEU A 77 -3.31 -1.57 -7.76
C LEU A 77 -3.35 -3.06 -7.41
N ASP A 78 -4.08 -3.87 -8.17
CA ASP A 78 -4.12 -5.34 -8.02
C ASP A 78 -2.75 -5.96 -8.34
N LYS A 79 -2.04 -5.45 -9.36
CA LYS A 79 -0.66 -5.85 -9.67
C LYS A 79 0.31 -5.46 -8.54
N ASP A 80 0.19 -4.25 -8.00
CA ASP A 80 1.01 -3.82 -6.87
C ASP A 80 0.78 -4.73 -5.65
N LEU A 81 -0.48 -5.06 -5.34
CA LEU A 81 -0.85 -6.01 -4.28
C LEU A 81 -0.22 -7.38 -4.51
N GLY A 82 -0.37 -7.94 -5.72
CA GLY A 82 0.19 -9.24 -6.07
C GLY A 82 1.71 -9.28 -5.89
N THR A 83 2.41 -8.26 -6.38
CA THR A 83 3.88 -8.15 -6.26
C THR A 83 4.33 -8.09 -4.81
N ILE A 84 3.61 -7.37 -3.95
CA ILE A 84 3.96 -7.26 -2.53
C ILE A 84 3.67 -8.57 -1.80
N ILE A 85 2.53 -9.21 -2.05
CA ILE A 85 2.15 -10.50 -1.43
C ILE A 85 3.11 -11.62 -1.85
N GLU A 86 3.53 -11.67 -3.11
CA GLU A 86 4.49 -12.66 -3.62
C GLU A 86 5.83 -12.61 -2.86
N ASN A 87 6.25 -11.42 -2.42
CA ASN A 87 7.50 -11.22 -1.70
C ASN A 87 7.36 -11.27 -0.16
N LEU A 88 6.13 -11.37 0.36
CA LEU A 88 5.88 -11.50 1.79
C LEU A 88 6.06 -12.96 2.24
N PRO A 89 6.53 -13.20 3.48
CA PRO A 89 6.56 -14.54 4.04
C PRO A 89 5.14 -15.11 4.18
N GLU A 90 5.02 -16.45 4.18
CA GLU A 90 3.73 -17.16 4.32
C GLU A 90 2.94 -16.76 5.58
N THR A 91 3.66 -16.31 6.62
CA THR A 91 3.08 -15.81 7.86
C THR A 91 3.52 -14.39 8.14
N PHE A 92 2.58 -13.53 8.51
CA PHE A 92 2.90 -12.20 8.99
C PHE A 92 3.68 -12.24 10.32
N PRO A 93 4.71 -11.38 10.50
CA PRO A 93 5.44 -11.30 11.76
C PRO A 93 4.51 -10.84 12.88
N ARG A 94 4.59 -11.48 14.06
CA ARG A 94 3.68 -11.24 15.21
C ARG A 94 3.82 -9.87 15.87
N HIS A 95 5.01 -9.29 15.80
CA HIS A 95 5.34 -7.98 16.35
C HIS A 95 6.44 -7.34 15.48
N LEU A 96 6.51 -6.01 15.47
CA LEU A 96 7.61 -5.26 14.87
C LEU A 96 8.39 -4.55 15.98
N SER A 97 9.71 -4.74 15.98
CA SER A 97 10.65 -3.93 16.75
C SER A 97 10.57 -2.46 16.36
N ILE A 98 11.09 -1.56 17.20
CA ILE A 98 11.06 -0.11 16.91
C ILE A 98 11.72 0.25 15.57
N GLU A 99 12.80 -0.45 15.21
CA GLU A 99 13.48 -0.28 13.93
C GLU A 99 12.60 -0.72 12.76
N GLU A 100 11.90 -1.84 12.91
CA GLU A 100 10.96 -2.35 11.92
C GLU A 100 9.73 -1.45 11.76
N GLN A 101 9.26 -0.82 12.83
CA GLN A 101 8.21 0.21 12.76
C GLN A 101 8.70 1.42 11.94
N GLY A 102 9.95 1.83 12.11
CA GLY A 102 10.59 2.83 11.25
C GLY A 102 10.64 2.40 9.79
N ARG A 103 11.04 1.15 9.51
CA ARG A 103 11.07 0.59 8.14
C ARG A 103 9.69 0.50 7.51
N PHE A 104 8.67 0.15 8.29
CA PHE A 104 7.27 0.17 7.87
C PHE A 104 6.86 1.58 7.43
N ALA A 105 7.14 2.59 8.26
CA ALA A 105 6.83 3.98 7.93
C ALA A 105 7.52 4.43 6.64
N ILE A 106 8.81 4.12 6.47
CA ILE A 106 9.56 4.43 5.25
C ILE A 106 8.92 3.79 4.03
N GLY A 107 8.61 2.48 4.08
CA GLY A 107 7.99 1.76 2.96
C GLY A 107 6.60 2.31 2.60
N TYR A 108 5.81 2.64 3.61
CA TYR A 108 4.50 3.28 3.43
C TYR A 108 4.61 4.62 2.70
N TYR A 109 5.43 5.55 3.20
CA TYR A 109 5.54 6.88 2.60
C TYR A 109 6.18 6.84 1.21
N GLN A 110 7.16 5.96 0.97
CA GLN A 110 7.77 5.81 -0.35
C GLN A 110 6.76 5.28 -1.39
N GLN A 111 5.95 4.27 -1.04
CA GLN A 111 4.90 3.74 -1.92
C GLN A 111 3.78 4.76 -2.13
N LYS A 112 3.42 5.53 -1.10
CA LYS A 112 2.45 6.61 -1.23
C LYS A 112 2.96 7.69 -2.18
N GLN A 113 4.21 8.12 -2.02
CA GLN A 113 4.84 9.14 -2.86
C GLN A 113 4.97 8.69 -4.33
N SER A 114 5.18 7.40 -4.61
CA SER A 114 5.25 6.91 -5.98
C SER A 114 3.95 7.08 -6.77
N TYR A 115 2.81 7.24 -6.10
CA TYR A 115 1.53 7.53 -6.76
C TYR A 115 1.31 9.01 -7.10
N PHE A 116 2.08 9.92 -6.49
CA PHE A 116 1.99 11.37 -6.73
C PHE A 116 3.09 11.90 -7.63
N THR A 117 4.25 11.22 -7.63
CA THR A 117 5.35 11.55 -8.51
C THR A 117 4.95 11.09 -9.90
N LYS A 118 4.41 12.01 -10.72
CA LYS A 118 4.18 11.76 -12.16
C LYS A 118 5.48 11.21 -12.73
N LYS A 119 5.39 10.14 -13.55
CA LYS A 119 6.47 9.87 -14.50
C LYS A 119 6.58 11.14 -15.33
N ASP A 120 7.67 11.89 -15.18
CA ASP A 120 8.09 12.78 -16.25
C ASP A 120 8.28 11.87 -17.45
N THR A 121 7.31 11.92 -18.37
CA THR A 121 7.54 11.56 -19.76
C THR A 121 8.50 12.61 -20.27
N THR A 122 9.78 12.47 -19.94
CA THR A 122 10.84 13.09 -20.72
C THR A 122 10.82 12.33 -22.04
N GLU A 123 10.05 12.87 -22.97
CA GLU A 123 10.19 12.64 -24.39
C GLU A 123 11.69 12.67 -24.72
N ILE A 124 12.25 11.50 -25.01
CA ILE A 124 13.48 11.43 -25.79
C ILE A 124 13.02 11.68 -27.22
N ILE A 125 12.94 12.96 -27.59
CA ILE A 125 13.13 13.38 -28.97
C ILE A 125 14.65 13.49 -29.10
N ASP A 126 15.26 12.48 -29.70
CA ASP A 126 16.56 12.63 -30.35
C ASP A 126 16.37 12.21 -31.81
N ASP A 127 16.80 13.12 -32.69
CA ASP A 127 16.78 13.13 -34.16
C ASP A 127 17.45 11.90 -34.80
#